data_AF-A0A9W4KCF2-F1
#
_entry.id   AF-A0A9W4KCF2-F1
#
_cell.length_a   1.000
_cell.length_b   1.000
_cell.length_c   1.000
_cell.angle_alpha   90.00
_cell.angle_beta   90.00
_cell.angle_gamma   90.00
#
_symmetry.space_group_name_H-M   'P 1'
#
loop_
_entity.id
_entity.type
_entity.pdbx_description
1 polymer ?
#
loop_
_entity_poly.entity_id
_entity_poly.type
_entity_poly.pdbx_seq_one_letter_code
_entity_poly.pdbx_strand_id
1 'polypeptide(L)'
;MYPLQRYVQSLSPGTYKRVNLLERLLCQASTFPESVPHCQNLRNISFHPDDAIGRMQRVYGRPILSSTQQVRKLAAIESVAFKLATWSNEAGVPPPPRSANYSKISFTHSAMRTWDLCRIIESAKTLKSFTSTVGGRAYGGIPFSCVTPILESLWMHRQTLEELNLDIEGHSPRRELYHEEYQPSEEFLEGMTEDEQKEYKEQWADELHEIAAPETAPQRVSLKDFPQLKHLSIGAHTLCCLACGTGDGKGRIDSKYFSLVDHLPFTLESLRIYGRGQAVDDPYLEYESDLDVDTQIEQLAREKDAKLPGPKMLEGVDPRIPNEFTVKYWKDEDDPELFWRDPDDNRFDDIDDDL
;
A
#
# COMPACT_ATOMS: atom_id res chain seq x y z
N MET A 1 -23.11 24.21 -15.33
CA MET A 1 -24.18 23.28 -14.89
C MET A 1 -24.43 22.32 -16.06
N TYR A 2 -23.65 21.23 -16.12
CA TYR A 2 -23.72 20.23 -17.20
C TYR A 2 -24.24 18.90 -16.64
N PRO A 3 -25.14 18.20 -17.37
CA PRO A 3 -25.74 16.97 -16.88
C PRO A 3 -24.81 15.77 -17.08
N LEU A 4 -24.68 14.96 -16.03
CA LEU A 4 -24.15 13.60 -16.05
C LEU A 4 -24.94 12.73 -17.03
N GLN A 5 -24.45 12.53 -18.24
CA GLN A 5 -24.93 11.45 -19.12
C GLN A 5 -23.89 11.12 -20.19
N ARG A 6 -23.17 10.01 -19.99
CA ARG A 6 -22.99 8.90 -20.96
C ARG A 6 -21.90 7.93 -20.49
N TYR A 7 -22.33 6.95 -19.70
CA TYR A 7 -21.79 5.58 -19.78
C TYR A 7 -22.99 4.66 -19.89
N VAL A 8 -23.51 4.53 -21.11
CA VAL A 8 -24.40 3.43 -21.50
C VAL A 8 -23.71 2.77 -22.68
N GLN A 9 -22.79 1.86 -22.38
CA GLN A 9 -22.35 0.88 -23.37
C GLN A 9 -23.44 -0.19 -23.48
N SER A 10 -23.79 -0.50 -24.73
CA SER A 10 -24.81 -1.47 -25.13
C SER A 10 -24.61 -2.82 -24.46
N LEU A 11 -25.60 -3.24 -23.67
CA LEU A 11 -25.63 -4.54 -23.00
C LEU A 11 -26.35 -5.56 -23.87
N SER A 12 -25.75 -6.74 -24.02
CA SER A 12 -26.43 -7.93 -24.51
C SER A 12 -27.58 -8.31 -23.56
N PRO A 13 -28.69 -8.87 -24.06
CA PRO A 13 -29.83 -9.24 -23.24
C PRO A 13 -29.50 -10.55 -22.49
N GLY A 14 -28.98 -10.45 -21.27
CA GLY A 14 -28.75 -11.64 -20.43
C GLY A 14 -28.18 -11.41 -19.03
N THR A 15 -27.49 -10.29 -18.77
CA THR A 15 -26.84 -10.07 -17.46
C THR A 15 -27.62 -9.03 -16.66
N TYR A 16 -28.44 -9.50 -15.70
CA TYR A 16 -28.94 -8.63 -14.64
C TYR A 16 -27.73 -8.11 -13.84
N LYS A 17 -27.26 -6.89 -14.11
CA LYS A 17 -26.32 -6.19 -13.22
C LYS A 17 -27.02 -6.05 -11.88
N ARG A 18 -26.60 -6.83 -10.87
CA ARG A 18 -26.96 -6.55 -9.47
C ARG A 18 -26.46 -5.14 -9.19
N VAL A 19 -27.39 -4.20 -9.05
CA VAL A 19 -27.06 -2.83 -8.70
C VAL A 19 -26.62 -2.86 -7.23
N ASN A 20 -25.34 -2.58 -6.97
CA ASN A 20 -24.84 -2.47 -5.60
C ASN A 20 -25.43 -1.19 -4.98
N LEU A 21 -26.46 -1.37 -4.14
CA LEU A 21 -27.19 -0.26 -3.51
C LEU A 21 -26.28 0.56 -2.59
N LEU A 22 -25.31 -0.08 -1.93
CA LEU A 22 -24.35 0.59 -1.06
C LEU A 22 -23.46 1.54 -1.86
N GLU A 23 -22.90 1.09 -2.99
CA GLU A 23 -22.08 1.94 -3.86
C GLU A 23 -22.84 3.16 -4.36
N ARG A 24 -24.13 3.00 -4.72
CA ARG A 24 -24.98 4.13 -5.11
C ARG A 24 -25.21 5.10 -3.95
N LEU A 25 -25.44 4.58 -2.74
CA LEU A 25 -25.61 5.41 -1.55
C LEU A 25 -24.33 6.18 -1.22
N LEU A 26 -23.16 5.56 -1.32
CA LEU A 26 -21.86 6.21 -1.09
C LEU A 26 -21.57 7.30 -2.13
N CYS A 27 -21.79 7.01 -3.42
CA CYS A 27 -21.72 8.01 -4.49
C CYS A 27 -22.62 9.22 -4.21
N GLN A 28 -23.86 8.96 -3.79
CA GLN A 28 -24.81 10.00 -3.48
C GLN A 28 -24.40 10.81 -2.25
N ALA A 29 -23.92 10.15 -1.19
CA ALA A 29 -23.45 10.80 0.03
C ALA A 29 -22.22 11.69 -0.19
N SER A 30 -21.31 11.29 -1.09
CA SER A 30 -20.12 12.06 -1.45
C SER A 30 -20.42 13.26 -2.36
N THR A 31 -21.50 13.20 -3.14
CA THR A 31 -21.89 14.30 -4.06
C THR A 31 -22.90 15.26 -3.42
N PHE A 32 -23.86 14.71 -2.67
CA PHE A 32 -24.96 15.44 -2.02
C PHE A 32 -25.10 15.00 -0.56
N PRO A 33 -24.23 15.50 0.34
CA PRO A 33 -24.17 15.07 1.73
C PRO A 33 -25.51 15.12 2.48
N GLU A 34 -26.30 16.16 2.20
CA GLU A 34 -27.61 16.40 2.81
C GLU A 34 -28.66 15.34 2.44
N SER A 35 -28.49 14.67 1.29
CA SER A 35 -29.45 13.68 0.80
C SER A 35 -29.29 12.31 1.45
N VAL A 36 -28.15 12.04 2.12
CA VAL A 36 -27.87 10.77 2.79
C VAL A 36 -27.23 11.04 4.17
N PRO A 37 -27.98 11.59 5.14
CA PRO A 37 -27.44 12.02 6.43
C PRO A 37 -26.80 10.88 7.22
N HIS A 38 -27.31 9.65 7.06
CA HIS A 38 -26.78 8.46 7.73
C HIS A 38 -25.32 8.14 7.33
N CYS A 39 -24.91 8.47 6.10
CA CYS A 39 -23.54 8.25 5.63
C CYS A 39 -22.57 9.34 6.11
N GLN A 40 -23.06 10.47 6.64
CA GLN A 40 -22.19 11.55 7.12
C GLN A 40 -21.44 11.20 8.40
N ASN A 41 -21.90 10.18 9.13
CA ASN A 41 -21.24 9.67 10.33
C ASN A 41 -20.37 8.43 10.05
N LEU A 42 -20.25 8.01 8.78
CA LEU A 42 -19.45 6.84 8.43
C LEU A 42 -17.97 7.16 8.64
N ARG A 43 -17.36 6.50 9.63
CA ARG A 43 -15.94 6.68 10.00
C ARG A 43 -15.01 5.67 9.36
N ASN A 44 -15.48 4.44 9.16
CA ASN A 44 -14.64 3.34 8.70
C ASN A 44 -15.36 2.60 7.58
N ILE A 45 -14.65 2.29 6.51
CA ILE A 45 -15.14 1.43 5.45
C ILE A 45 -14.09 0.40 5.06
N SER A 46 -14.52 -0.85 4.91
CA SER A 46 -13.70 -1.96 4.44
C SER A 46 -14.29 -2.50 3.15
N PHE A 47 -13.49 -2.55 2.09
CA PHE A 47 -13.82 -3.18 0.84
C PHE A 47 -13.26 -4.60 0.85
N HIS A 48 -14.14 -5.57 0.63
CA HIS A 48 -13.81 -6.98 0.48
C HIS A 48 -13.92 -7.37 -1.01
N PRO A 49 -13.24 -8.43 -1.45
CA PRO A 49 -13.43 -8.98 -2.79
C PRO A 49 -14.90 -9.38 -2.98
N ASP A 50 -15.43 -9.13 -4.18
CA ASP A 50 -16.75 -9.62 -4.54
C ASP A 50 -16.75 -11.17 -4.52
N ASP A 51 -17.93 -11.79 -4.35
CA ASP A 51 -18.20 -13.24 -4.14
C ASP A 51 -17.54 -14.24 -5.12
N ALA A 52 -16.72 -13.78 -6.06
CA ALA A 52 -15.98 -14.57 -7.02
C ALA A 52 -14.63 -15.09 -6.48
N ILE A 53 -14.51 -15.30 -5.16
CA ILE A 53 -13.44 -16.16 -4.62
C ILE A 53 -13.78 -17.59 -5.03
N GLY A 54 -13.31 -18.03 -6.21
CA GLY A 54 -13.29 -19.45 -6.54
C GLY A 54 -12.42 -20.22 -5.54
N ARG A 55 -12.53 -21.56 -5.46
CA ARG A 55 -11.75 -22.45 -4.55
C ARG A 55 -10.23 -22.19 -4.51
N MET A 56 -9.69 -21.44 -5.48
CA MET A 56 -8.28 -21.09 -5.62
C MET A 56 -7.93 -19.64 -5.24
N GLN A 57 -8.78 -18.93 -4.48
CA GLN A 57 -8.57 -17.53 -4.08
C GLN A 57 -8.23 -16.54 -5.21
N ARG A 58 -8.64 -16.87 -6.45
CA ARG A 58 -8.49 -15.99 -7.61
C ARG A 58 -9.43 -14.81 -7.44
N VAL A 59 -8.90 -13.69 -6.96
CA VAL A 59 -9.70 -12.47 -6.78
C VAL A 59 -9.79 -11.71 -8.10
N TYR A 60 -11.01 -11.46 -8.56
CA TYR A 60 -11.26 -10.51 -9.64
C TYR A 60 -11.10 -9.09 -9.08
N GLY A 61 -10.22 -8.30 -9.71
CA GLY A 61 -9.87 -6.97 -9.23
C GLY A 61 -11.08 -6.03 -9.23
N ARG A 62 -11.52 -5.62 -8.02
CA ARG A 62 -12.46 -4.52 -7.83
C ARG A 62 -11.82 -3.22 -8.36
N PRO A 63 -12.59 -2.28 -8.94
CA PRO A 63 -12.10 -0.94 -9.28
C PRO A 63 -11.75 -0.14 -8.00
N ILE A 64 -10.54 -0.31 -7.49
CA ILE A 64 -10.12 0.25 -6.19
C ILE A 64 -10.04 1.77 -6.23
N LEU A 65 -9.56 2.37 -7.32
CA LEU A 65 -9.54 3.83 -7.48
C LEU A 65 -10.96 4.38 -7.56
N SER A 66 -11.88 3.67 -8.22
CA SER A 66 -13.30 4.06 -8.19
C SER A 66 -13.87 3.96 -6.77
N SER A 67 -13.48 2.94 -5.99
CA SER A 67 -13.95 2.76 -4.62
C SER A 67 -13.47 3.87 -3.69
N THR A 68 -12.22 4.33 -3.83
CA THR A 68 -11.71 5.49 -3.06
C THR A 68 -12.44 6.78 -3.44
N GLN A 69 -12.75 7.00 -4.73
CA GLN A 69 -13.52 8.15 -5.20
C GLN A 69 -14.91 8.24 -4.55
N GLN A 70 -15.57 7.10 -4.33
CA GLN A 70 -16.91 7.04 -3.75
C GLN A 70 -16.97 7.50 -2.29
N VAL A 71 -15.86 7.42 -1.56
CA VAL A 71 -15.82 7.68 -0.11
C VAL A 71 -14.98 8.88 0.28
N ARG A 72 -14.13 9.39 -0.62
CA ARG A 72 -13.14 10.42 -0.30
C ARG A 72 -13.73 11.71 0.28
N LYS A 73 -14.96 12.09 -0.12
CA LYS A 73 -15.60 13.35 0.32
C LYS A 73 -16.53 13.19 1.52
N LEU A 74 -16.68 11.98 2.06
CA LEU A 74 -17.49 11.77 3.27
C LEU A 74 -16.92 12.58 4.44
N ALA A 75 -17.79 13.27 5.18
CA ALA A 75 -17.35 14.28 6.15
C ALA A 75 -16.61 13.68 7.36
N ALA A 76 -17.09 12.56 7.88
CA ALA A 76 -16.54 11.91 9.08
C ALA A 76 -15.65 10.70 8.78
N ILE A 77 -15.29 10.43 7.52
CA ILE A 77 -14.48 9.25 7.18
C ILE A 77 -13.08 9.40 7.78
N GLU A 78 -12.67 8.39 8.53
CA GLU A 78 -11.37 8.30 9.20
C GLU A 78 -10.50 7.23 8.55
N SER A 79 -11.06 6.05 8.24
CA SER A 79 -10.33 4.93 7.66
C SER A 79 -10.98 4.34 6.40
N VAL A 80 -10.12 3.96 5.45
CA VAL A 80 -10.45 3.14 4.30
C VAL A 80 -9.57 1.91 4.28
N ALA A 81 -10.17 0.73 4.20
CA ALA A 81 -9.48 -0.55 4.17
C ALA A 81 -9.86 -1.35 2.93
N PHE A 82 -8.90 -2.09 2.41
CA PHE A 82 -9.05 -3.03 1.32
C PHE A 82 -8.46 -4.36 1.79
N LYS A 83 -9.31 -5.37 1.92
CA LYS A 83 -8.87 -6.73 2.19
C LYS A 83 -8.81 -7.47 0.86
N LEU A 84 -7.78 -8.30 0.66
CA LEU A 84 -7.72 -9.17 -0.51
C LEU A 84 -7.84 -8.40 -1.84
N ALA A 85 -7.36 -7.16 -1.91
CA ALA A 85 -7.34 -6.39 -3.15
C ALA A 85 -6.26 -6.91 -4.11
N THR A 86 -6.54 -6.84 -5.41
CA THR A 86 -5.55 -7.08 -6.47
C THR A 86 -5.63 -5.95 -7.48
N TRP A 87 -4.51 -5.67 -8.13
CA TRP A 87 -4.48 -4.75 -9.26
C TRP A 87 -5.45 -5.18 -10.37
N SER A 88 -5.96 -4.20 -11.09
CA SER A 88 -6.90 -4.37 -12.19
C SER A 88 -6.59 -3.35 -13.27
N ASN A 89 -6.68 -3.76 -14.54
CA ASN A 89 -6.66 -2.83 -15.68
C ASN A 89 -7.85 -1.86 -15.67
N GLU A 90 -8.89 -2.18 -14.88
CA GLU A 90 -10.09 -1.35 -14.70
C GLU A 90 -10.13 -0.73 -13.30
N ALA A 91 -8.96 -0.34 -12.74
CA ALA A 91 -8.88 0.27 -11.41
C ALA A 91 -9.75 1.54 -11.26
N GLY A 92 -9.96 2.27 -12.36
CA GLY A 92 -10.74 3.50 -12.45
C GLY A 92 -9.86 4.75 -12.47
N VAL A 93 -10.49 5.93 -12.40
CA VAL A 93 -9.77 7.21 -12.41
C VAL A 93 -9.29 7.53 -10.98
N PRO A 94 -7.98 7.79 -10.75
CA PRO A 94 -7.48 8.10 -9.43
C PRO A 94 -8.09 9.38 -8.86
N PRO A 95 -8.23 9.52 -7.52
CA PRO A 95 -8.60 10.78 -6.90
C PRO A 95 -7.56 11.89 -7.16
N PRO A 96 -7.99 13.16 -7.14
CA PRO A 96 -7.05 14.29 -7.05
C PRO A 96 -6.18 14.20 -5.78
N PRO A 97 -4.93 14.66 -5.82
CA PRO A 97 -4.10 14.74 -4.63
C PRO A 97 -4.77 15.63 -3.56
N ARG A 98 -4.57 15.31 -2.27
CA ARG A 98 -5.10 16.09 -1.14
C ARG A 98 -6.60 16.38 -1.20
N SER A 99 -7.38 15.49 -1.79
CA SER A 99 -8.81 15.66 -1.99
C SER A 99 -9.68 14.79 -1.09
N ALA A 100 -9.08 13.81 -0.41
CA ALA A 100 -9.77 12.83 0.43
C ALA A 100 -9.70 13.18 1.92
N ASN A 101 -10.79 12.94 2.64
CA ASN A 101 -10.93 13.25 4.07
C ASN A 101 -10.41 12.13 4.99
N TYR A 102 -10.18 10.91 4.49
CA TYR A 102 -9.66 9.82 5.32
C TYR A 102 -8.21 10.08 5.74
N SER A 103 -7.84 9.54 6.90
CA SER A 103 -6.51 9.67 7.49
C SER A 103 -5.80 8.33 7.74
N LYS A 104 -6.50 7.22 7.53
CA LYS A 104 -5.95 5.86 7.63
C LYS A 104 -6.27 5.07 6.39
N ILE A 105 -5.26 4.44 5.80
CA ILE A 105 -5.38 3.62 4.59
C ILE A 105 -4.77 2.25 4.90
N SER A 106 -5.49 1.18 4.59
CA SER A 106 -5.00 -0.18 4.78
C SER A 106 -5.28 -1.06 3.57
N PHE A 107 -4.25 -1.76 3.11
CA PHE A 107 -4.30 -2.85 2.16
C PHE A 107 -3.79 -4.09 2.89
N THR A 108 -4.68 -5.03 3.21
CA THR A 108 -4.33 -6.24 3.97
C THR A 108 -4.44 -7.45 3.06
N HIS A 109 -3.39 -8.28 3.02
CA HIS A 109 -3.28 -9.43 2.13
C HIS A 109 -3.62 -9.02 0.69
N SER A 110 -3.00 -7.96 0.18
CA SER A 110 -3.37 -7.30 -1.08
C SER A 110 -2.17 -7.12 -2.00
N ALA A 111 -2.37 -7.33 -3.29
CA ALA A 111 -1.35 -7.29 -4.33
C ALA A 111 -1.63 -6.11 -5.29
N MET A 112 -1.18 -4.92 -4.91
CA MET A 112 -1.42 -3.66 -5.62
C MET A 112 -0.21 -3.23 -6.44
N ARG A 113 -0.43 -2.54 -7.57
CA ARG A 113 0.68 -1.88 -8.28
C ARG A 113 1.15 -0.67 -7.49
N THR A 114 2.46 -0.40 -7.56
CA THR A 114 3.09 0.78 -6.97
C THR A 114 2.35 2.06 -7.33
N TRP A 115 2.05 2.27 -8.61
CA TRP A 115 1.38 3.48 -9.09
C TRP A 115 0.00 3.70 -8.43
N ASP A 116 -0.81 2.65 -8.31
CA ASP A 116 -2.13 2.72 -7.69
C ASP A 116 -2.02 3.08 -6.20
N LEU A 117 -1.05 2.47 -5.48
CA LEU A 117 -0.78 2.80 -4.07
C LEU A 117 -0.36 4.26 -3.91
N CYS A 118 0.58 4.75 -4.74
CA CYS A 118 1.03 6.14 -4.73
C CYS A 118 -0.16 7.11 -4.89
N ARG A 119 -1.03 6.89 -5.88
CA ARG A 119 -2.21 7.76 -6.11
C ARG A 119 -3.17 7.78 -4.93
N ILE A 120 -3.36 6.64 -4.27
CA ILE A 120 -4.24 6.54 -3.11
C ILE A 120 -3.62 7.25 -1.89
N ILE A 121 -2.32 7.08 -1.66
CA ILE A 121 -1.57 7.81 -0.61
C ILE A 121 -1.64 9.32 -0.85
N GLU A 122 -1.37 9.76 -2.08
CA GLU A 122 -1.35 11.18 -2.47
C GLU A 122 -2.72 11.85 -2.33
N SER A 123 -3.80 11.09 -2.45
CA SER A 123 -5.16 11.63 -2.39
C SER A 123 -5.61 12.07 -0.99
N ALA A 124 -5.04 11.53 0.08
CA ALA A 124 -5.38 11.95 1.44
C ALA A 124 -5.03 13.43 1.67
N LYS A 125 -5.88 14.19 2.38
CA LYS A 125 -5.53 15.54 2.85
C LYS A 125 -4.47 15.50 3.93
N THR A 126 -4.59 14.54 4.83
CA THR A 126 -3.65 14.27 5.92
C THR A 126 -3.63 12.77 6.17
N LEU A 127 -2.48 12.13 6.02
CA LEU A 127 -2.33 10.71 6.31
C LEU A 127 -1.63 10.51 7.66
N LYS A 128 -2.25 9.68 8.51
CA LYS A 128 -1.74 9.31 9.84
C LYS A 128 -1.27 7.86 9.91
N SER A 129 -1.91 6.96 9.17
CA SER A 129 -1.60 5.53 9.20
C SER A 129 -1.69 4.93 7.80
N PHE A 130 -0.64 4.22 7.40
CA PHE A 130 -0.60 3.49 6.14
C PHE A 130 -0.18 2.04 6.36
N THR A 131 -0.97 1.09 5.86
CA THR A 131 -0.67 -0.34 5.88
C THR A 131 -0.74 -0.92 4.47
N SER A 132 0.28 -1.70 4.09
CA SER A 132 0.28 -2.55 2.90
C SER A 132 0.96 -3.88 3.23
N THR A 133 0.19 -4.97 3.24
CA THR A 133 0.69 -6.35 3.45
C THR A 133 0.22 -7.25 2.31
N VAL A 134 1.04 -8.22 1.90
CA VAL A 134 0.75 -9.06 0.72
C VAL A 134 0.35 -10.49 1.05
N GLY A 135 1.03 -11.15 1.99
CA GLY A 135 1.02 -12.62 1.99
C GLY A 135 -0.24 -13.32 2.42
N GLY A 136 -0.17 -14.65 2.47
CA GLY A 136 -1.33 -15.52 2.67
C GLY A 136 -2.23 -15.64 1.42
N ARG A 137 -1.72 -15.35 0.22
CA ARG A 137 -2.46 -15.43 -1.05
C ARG A 137 -1.80 -16.35 -2.07
N ALA A 138 -2.59 -17.11 -2.83
CA ALA A 138 -2.15 -17.63 -4.14
C ALA A 138 -2.22 -16.50 -5.16
N TYR A 139 -1.12 -16.22 -5.85
CA TYR A 139 -1.11 -15.25 -6.94
C TYR A 139 -0.21 -15.74 -8.07
N GLY A 140 -0.76 -15.78 -9.29
CA GLY A 140 -0.14 -16.37 -10.49
C GLY A 140 0.73 -15.41 -11.31
N GLY A 141 1.10 -14.26 -10.74
CA GLY A 141 2.04 -13.31 -11.33
C GLY A 141 2.93 -12.69 -10.26
N ILE A 142 3.73 -11.67 -10.59
CA ILE A 142 4.45 -10.87 -9.59
C ILE A 142 4.09 -9.42 -9.87
N PRO A 143 3.19 -8.76 -9.10
CA PRO A 143 3.05 -7.33 -9.19
C PRO A 143 4.22 -6.77 -8.37
N PHE A 144 5.32 -6.45 -9.04
CA PHE A 144 6.47 -5.87 -8.36
C PHE A 144 6.03 -4.56 -7.70
N SER A 145 6.26 -4.46 -6.39
CA SER A 145 5.96 -3.27 -5.61
C SER A 145 7.28 -2.55 -5.32
N CYS A 146 7.40 -1.32 -5.78
CA CYS A 146 8.58 -0.52 -5.55
C CYS A 146 8.40 0.31 -4.27
N VAL A 147 9.30 0.15 -3.32
CA VAL A 147 9.24 0.83 -2.01
C VAL A 147 9.61 2.31 -2.11
N THR A 148 10.45 2.69 -3.07
CA THR A 148 10.95 4.05 -3.24
C THR A 148 9.84 5.03 -3.62
N PRO A 149 9.03 4.81 -4.68
CA PRO A 149 7.93 5.71 -5.02
C PRO A 149 6.86 5.79 -3.93
N ILE A 150 6.67 4.70 -3.17
CA ILE A 150 5.77 4.68 -2.01
C ILE A 150 6.30 5.62 -0.93
N LEU A 151 7.59 5.56 -0.59
CA LEU A 151 8.19 6.47 0.38
C LEU A 151 8.09 7.94 -0.06
N GLU A 152 8.32 8.23 -1.34
CA GLU A 152 8.17 9.57 -1.92
C GLU A 152 6.74 10.09 -1.80
N SER A 153 5.74 9.23 -2.07
CA SER A 153 4.32 9.58 -1.90
C SER A 153 3.98 9.84 -0.42
N LEU A 154 4.52 9.03 0.48
CA LEU A 154 4.35 9.19 1.94
C LEU A 154 5.00 10.48 2.46
N TRP A 155 6.08 10.96 1.83
CA TRP A 155 6.78 12.17 2.27
C TRP A 155 5.89 13.42 2.28
N MET A 156 4.87 13.47 1.42
CA MET A 156 3.87 14.54 1.45
C MET A 156 3.10 14.63 2.78
N HIS A 157 3.11 13.53 3.54
CA HIS A 157 2.46 13.38 4.84
C HIS A 157 3.45 13.27 6.00
N ARG A 158 4.73 13.61 5.79
CA ARG A 158 5.79 13.43 6.80
C ARG A 158 5.50 14.09 8.15
N GLN A 159 4.76 15.19 8.14
CA GLN A 159 4.37 15.93 9.35
C GLN A 159 3.18 15.32 10.09
N THR A 160 2.50 14.34 9.51
CA THR A 160 1.26 13.76 10.06
C THR A 160 1.30 12.24 10.18
N LEU A 161 2.19 11.55 9.46
CA LEU A 161 2.28 10.10 9.47
C LEU A 161 2.81 9.61 10.82
N GLU A 162 1.99 8.83 11.53
CA GLU A 162 2.28 8.28 12.86
C GLU A 162 2.57 6.77 12.81
N GLU A 163 1.97 6.06 11.85
CA GLU A 163 2.05 4.61 11.71
C GLU A 163 2.35 4.22 10.25
N LEU A 164 3.35 3.36 10.06
CA LEU A 164 3.71 2.78 8.76
C LEU A 164 3.90 1.27 8.88
N ASN A 165 3.12 0.50 8.15
CA ASN A 165 3.26 -0.95 8.04
C ASN A 165 3.44 -1.35 6.56
N LEU A 166 4.65 -1.77 6.19
CA LEU A 166 5.03 -2.16 4.84
C LEU A 166 5.61 -3.58 4.84
N ASP A 167 4.75 -4.56 4.63
CA ASP A 167 5.13 -5.95 4.41
C ASP A 167 5.02 -6.31 2.92
N ILE A 168 5.90 -5.69 2.13
CA ILE A 168 5.96 -5.82 0.67
C ILE A 168 7.35 -6.21 0.15
N GLU A 169 8.33 -6.42 1.05
CA GLU A 169 9.73 -6.67 0.67
C GLU A 169 9.89 -7.89 -0.23
N GLY A 170 9.11 -8.95 0.01
CA GLY A 170 9.10 -10.16 -0.83
C GLY A 170 8.61 -9.93 -2.26
N HIS A 171 8.00 -8.77 -2.51
CA HIS A 171 7.47 -8.32 -3.80
C HIS A 171 8.27 -7.16 -4.40
N SER A 172 9.30 -6.68 -3.71
CA SER A 172 10.19 -5.63 -4.20
C SER A 172 11.39 -6.24 -4.94
N PRO A 173 11.73 -5.72 -6.13
CA PRO A 173 12.91 -6.21 -6.84
C PRO A 173 14.16 -5.89 -6.01
N ARG A 174 15.01 -6.89 -5.76
CA ARG A 174 16.27 -6.71 -4.99
C ARG A 174 17.16 -5.61 -5.56
N ARG A 175 17.13 -5.39 -6.88
CA ARG A 175 17.84 -4.29 -7.53
C ARG A 175 17.39 -2.92 -7.02
N GLU A 176 16.11 -2.71 -6.75
CA GLU A 176 15.66 -1.45 -6.12
C GLU A 176 16.27 -1.28 -4.72
N LEU A 177 16.34 -2.36 -3.97
CA LEU A 177 16.81 -2.32 -2.58
C LEU A 177 18.32 -2.10 -2.46
N TYR A 178 19.12 -2.32 -3.52
CA TYR A 178 20.59 -2.31 -3.42
C TYR A 178 21.33 -1.59 -4.53
N HIS A 179 20.78 -1.52 -5.74
CA HIS A 179 21.46 -0.93 -6.87
C HIS A 179 21.18 0.57 -6.93
N GLU A 180 22.21 1.39 -6.71
CA GLU A 180 22.07 2.86 -6.61
C GLU A 180 21.41 3.49 -7.83
N GLU A 181 21.75 3.03 -9.03
CA GLU A 181 21.20 3.59 -10.28
C GLU A 181 19.93 2.86 -10.76
N TYR A 182 19.34 1.99 -9.93
CA TYR A 182 18.13 1.29 -10.35
C TYR A 182 16.98 2.27 -10.45
N GLN A 183 16.53 2.46 -11.68
CA GLN A 183 15.25 3.07 -11.96
C GLN A 183 14.26 1.94 -12.24
N PRO A 184 13.12 1.89 -11.53
CA PRO A 184 12.05 0.98 -11.91
C PRO A 184 11.74 1.15 -13.40
N SER A 185 11.54 0.05 -14.13
CA SER A 185 11.14 0.16 -15.53
C SER A 185 9.84 0.94 -15.66
N GLU A 186 9.65 1.61 -16.79
CA GLU A 186 8.41 2.33 -17.09
C GLU A 186 7.18 1.44 -16.85
N GLU A 187 7.25 0.14 -17.16
CA GLU A 187 6.19 -0.84 -16.92
C GLU A 187 5.74 -0.94 -15.44
N PHE A 188 6.65 -0.78 -14.47
CA PHE A 188 6.31 -0.84 -13.04
C PHE A 188 5.71 0.47 -12.49
N LEU A 189 5.95 1.58 -13.21
CA LEU A 189 5.45 2.91 -12.88
C LEU A 189 4.42 3.41 -13.88
N GLU A 190 4.04 2.58 -14.86
CA GLU A 190 3.21 2.97 -15.99
C GLU A 190 1.85 3.40 -15.46
N GLY A 191 1.61 4.70 -15.60
CA GLY A 191 0.42 5.36 -15.11
C GLY A 191 -0.59 5.60 -16.22
N MET A 192 -1.19 6.78 -16.16
CA MET A 192 -2.04 7.27 -17.24
C MET A 192 -1.20 7.63 -18.47
N THR A 193 -1.71 7.26 -19.65
CA THR A 193 -1.26 7.77 -20.96
C THR A 193 -1.38 9.29 -21.04
N GLU A 194 -0.76 9.93 -22.03
CA GLU A 194 -0.87 11.39 -22.22
C GLU A 194 -2.32 11.87 -22.39
N ASP A 195 -3.12 11.11 -23.15
CA ASP A 195 -4.53 11.39 -23.37
C ASP A 195 -5.34 11.25 -22.07
N GLU A 196 -5.14 10.16 -21.33
CA GLU A 196 -5.78 9.97 -20.02
C GLU A 196 -5.36 11.05 -19.01
N GLN A 197 -4.10 11.49 -19.06
CA GLN A 197 -3.61 12.56 -18.20
C GLN A 197 -4.28 13.91 -18.54
N LYS A 198 -4.51 14.16 -19.83
CA LYS A 198 -5.24 15.35 -20.27
C LYS A 198 -6.70 15.29 -19.81
N GLU A 199 -7.37 14.17 -20.03
CA GLU A 199 -8.75 13.94 -19.56
C GLU A 199 -8.85 14.09 -18.03
N TYR A 200 -7.88 13.55 -17.29
CA TYR A 200 -7.80 13.71 -15.85
C TYR A 200 -7.69 15.17 -15.42
N LYS A 201 -6.80 15.95 -16.06
CA LYS A 201 -6.62 17.38 -15.76
C LYS A 201 -7.88 18.18 -16.07
N GLU A 202 -8.58 17.85 -17.15
CA GLU A 202 -9.86 18.47 -17.52
C GLU A 202 -10.96 18.10 -16.53
N GLN A 203 -11.06 16.81 -16.16
CA GLN A 203 -12.07 16.30 -15.23
C GLN A 203 -11.93 16.90 -13.82
N TRP A 204 -10.70 17.09 -13.36
CA TRP A 204 -10.40 17.55 -12.00
C TRP A 204 -9.89 18.99 -11.95
N ALA A 205 -10.11 19.79 -13.00
CA ALA A 205 -9.56 21.15 -13.12
C ALA A 205 -9.82 22.02 -11.89
N ASP A 206 -11.06 22.02 -11.38
CA ASP A 206 -11.45 22.81 -10.21
C ASP A 206 -10.71 22.37 -8.94
N GLU A 207 -10.68 21.07 -8.66
CA GLU A 207 -10.02 20.52 -7.46
C GLU A 207 -8.50 20.68 -7.55
N LEU A 208 -7.90 20.47 -8.72
CA LEU A 208 -6.47 20.66 -8.94
C LEU A 208 -6.06 22.13 -8.81
N HIS A 209 -6.95 23.08 -9.16
CA HIS A 209 -6.71 24.50 -8.96
C HIS A 209 -6.73 24.91 -7.47
N GLU A 210 -7.50 24.21 -6.63
CA GLU A 210 -7.57 24.44 -5.19
C GLU A 210 -6.37 23.88 -4.42
N ILE A 211 -5.58 22.99 -5.03
CA ILE A 211 -4.39 22.41 -4.39
C ILE A 211 -3.30 23.48 -4.30
N ALA A 212 -2.91 23.80 -3.06
CA ALA A 212 -1.72 24.60 -2.81
C ALA A 212 -0.50 23.95 -3.49
N ALA A 213 0.35 24.76 -4.12
CA ALA A 213 1.54 24.29 -4.84
C ALA A 213 2.25 23.19 -4.03
N PRO A 214 2.45 21.99 -4.61
CA PRO A 214 3.06 20.89 -3.89
C PRO A 214 4.43 21.32 -3.40
N GLU A 215 4.71 21.00 -2.14
CA GLU A 215 6.06 21.18 -1.61
C GLU A 215 6.98 20.27 -2.43
N THR A 216 8.00 20.85 -3.06
CA THR A 216 8.97 20.07 -3.81
C THR A 216 9.70 19.14 -2.84
N ALA A 217 9.56 17.83 -3.05
CA ALA A 217 10.31 16.86 -2.26
C ALA A 217 11.81 17.14 -2.39
N PRO A 218 12.58 16.99 -1.30
CA PRO A 218 14.03 17.06 -1.36
C PRO A 218 14.54 15.99 -2.32
N GLN A 219 15.74 16.21 -2.88
CA GLN A 219 16.39 15.25 -3.76
C GLN A 219 16.60 13.86 -3.12
N ARG A 220 16.52 13.79 -1.79
CA ARG A 220 16.61 12.55 -1.02
C ARG A 220 15.58 12.54 0.09
N VAL A 221 14.83 11.46 0.18
CA VAL A 221 13.86 11.19 1.24
C VAL A 221 14.31 9.97 2.04
N SER A 222 14.27 10.03 3.37
CA SER A 222 14.53 8.85 4.21
C SER A 222 13.59 8.77 5.41
N LEU A 223 13.62 7.64 6.13
CA LEU A 223 12.74 7.42 7.29
C LEU A 223 12.91 8.47 8.40
N LYS A 224 14.09 9.09 8.53
CA LYS A 224 14.34 10.15 9.52
C LYS A 224 13.54 11.42 9.25
N ASP A 225 13.04 11.60 8.02
CA ASP A 225 12.33 12.82 7.60
C ASP A 225 10.87 12.83 8.06
N PHE A 226 10.43 11.81 8.81
CA PHE A 226 9.08 11.64 9.35
C PHE A 226 9.06 11.93 10.87
N PRO A 227 8.98 13.20 11.29
CA PRO A 227 9.10 13.61 12.70
C PRO A 227 7.93 13.18 13.60
N GLN A 228 6.85 12.61 13.06
CA GLN A 228 5.72 12.10 13.84
C GLN A 228 5.62 10.57 13.84
N LEU A 229 6.52 9.87 13.14
CA LEU A 229 6.44 8.41 13.01
C LEU A 229 6.76 7.73 14.35
N LYS A 230 5.77 7.01 14.89
CA LYS A 230 5.84 6.31 16.18
C LYS A 230 5.87 4.80 16.02
N HIS A 231 5.17 4.26 15.03
CA HIS A 231 5.07 2.82 14.82
C HIS A 231 5.52 2.46 13.41
N LEU A 232 6.56 1.63 13.32
CA LEU A 232 7.09 1.15 12.04
C LEU A 232 7.10 -0.37 12.04
N SER A 233 6.45 -0.97 11.06
CA SER A 233 6.49 -2.40 10.76
C SER A 233 6.97 -2.57 9.32
N ILE A 234 8.09 -3.26 9.10
CA ILE A 234 8.72 -3.27 7.78
C ILE A 234 9.69 -4.44 7.60
N GLY A 235 9.92 -4.88 6.37
CA GLY A 235 10.96 -5.86 6.03
C GLY A 235 12.37 -5.36 6.37
N ALA A 236 13.26 -6.27 6.77
CA ALA A 236 14.61 -5.93 7.23
C ALA A 236 15.48 -5.23 6.17
N HIS A 237 15.38 -5.66 4.91
CA HIS A 237 16.12 -5.07 3.80
C HIS A 237 15.49 -3.76 3.33
N THR A 238 14.16 -3.69 3.26
CA THR A 238 13.44 -2.44 2.99
C THR A 238 13.74 -1.39 4.05
N LEU A 239 13.80 -1.76 5.32
CA LEU A 239 14.18 -0.87 6.43
C LEU A 239 15.54 -0.21 6.17
N CYS A 240 16.56 -1.02 5.86
CA CYS A 240 17.91 -0.50 5.58
C CYS A 240 17.91 0.40 4.34
N CYS A 241 17.22 -0.01 3.27
CA CYS A 241 17.09 0.77 2.05
C CYS A 241 16.47 2.17 2.31
N LEU A 242 15.33 2.22 3.00
CA LEU A 242 14.63 3.49 3.27
C LEU A 242 15.31 4.34 4.35
N ALA A 243 16.08 3.73 5.26
CA ALA A 243 16.91 4.44 6.24
C ALA A 243 18.12 5.09 5.58
N CYS A 244 18.79 4.40 4.65
CA CYS A 244 19.79 5.00 3.76
C CYS A 244 19.17 6.17 2.97
N GLY A 245 17.89 6.07 2.62
CA GLY A 245 17.17 7.11 1.89
C GLY A 245 17.25 6.90 0.38
N THR A 246 16.20 7.35 -0.29
CA THR A 246 15.92 7.14 -1.71
C THR A 246 16.01 8.47 -2.47
N GLY A 247 16.51 8.45 -3.71
CA GLY A 247 16.79 9.66 -4.50
C GLY A 247 17.53 9.36 -5.82
N ASP A 248 17.95 10.41 -6.54
CA ASP A 248 18.39 10.49 -7.96
C ASP A 248 19.61 9.65 -8.42
N GLY A 249 19.91 8.53 -7.75
CA GLY A 249 20.96 7.60 -8.13
C GLY A 249 22.38 8.07 -7.81
N LYS A 250 22.53 9.20 -7.10
CA LYS A 250 23.84 9.72 -6.68
C LYS A 250 23.88 9.92 -5.17
N GLY A 251 24.23 8.85 -4.45
CA GLY A 251 24.69 8.98 -3.07
C GLY A 251 23.78 8.31 -2.04
N ARG A 252 23.62 6.99 -2.14
CA ARG A 252 23.41 6.22 -0.91
C ARG A 252 24.53 6.54 0.07
N ILE A 253 24.22 6.48 1.37
CA ILE A 253 25.27 6.57 2.38
C ILE A 253 26.15 5.35 2.14
N ASP A 254 27.45 5.56 1.95
CA ASP A 254 28.42 4.48 1.80
C ASP A 254 28.22 3.48 2.94
N SER A 255 28.01 2.21 2.59
CA SER A 255 27.68 1.12 3.51
C SER A 255 28.70 0.99 4.65
N LYS A 256 29.94 1.46 4.47
CA LYS A 256 30.98 1.51 5.51
C LYS A 256 30.72 2.49 6.64
N TYR A 257 29.97 3.56 6.38
CA TYR A 257 29.66 4.61 7.36
C TYR A 257 28.19 4.60 7.79
N PHE A 258 27.37 3.72 7.18
CA PHE A 258 25.97 3.60 7.51
C PHE A 258 25.78 2.92 8.88
N SER A 259 24.98 3.55 9.72
CA SER A 259 24.49 2.95 10.96
C SER A 259 22.97 3.11 11.01
N LEU A 260 22.25 1.99 10.99
CA LEU A 260 20.79 2.00 10.94
C LEU A 260 20.16 2.82 12.07
N VAL A 261 20.68 2.68 13.29
CA VAL A 261 20.18 3.38 14.49
C VAL A 261 20.24 4.91 14.37
N ASP A 262 21.21 5.45 13.64
CA ASP A 262 21.40 6.90 13.46
C ASP A 262 20.47 7.47 12.35
N HIS A 263 19.77 6.61 11.62
CA HIS A 263 18.92 6.97 10.48
C HIS A 263 17.42 6.65 10.69
N LEU A 264 17.04 6.25 11.89
CA LEU A 264 15.63 6.09 12.27
C LEU A 264 15.06 7.40 12.85
N PRO A 265 13.74 7.64 12.70
CA PRO A 265 13.10 8.79 13.32
C PRO A 265 13.18 8.70 14.85
N PHE A 266 13.54 9.82 15.50
CA PHE A 266 13.75 9.90 16.95
C PHE A 266 12.46 9.71 17.77
N THR A 267 11.30 9.88 17.15
CA THR A 267 9.97 9.69 17.75
C THR A 267 9.49 8.25 17.76
N LEU A 268 10.25 7.33 17.16
CA LEU A 268 9.82 5.95 17.00
C LEU A 268 9.65 5.27 18.36
N GLU A 269 8.44 4.79 18.65
CA GLU A 269 8.08 4.09 19.89
C GLU A 269 8.08 2.57 19.75
N SER A 270 7.82 2.07 18.54
CA SER A 270 7.75 0.65 18.22
C SER A 270 8.33 0.36 16.85
N LEU A 271 9.18 -0.67 16.76
CA LEU A 271 9.70 -1.21 15.52
C LEU A 271 9.43 -2.72 15.44
N ARG A 272 8.77 -3.16 14.38
CA ARG A 272 8.56 -4.56 14.04
C ARG A 272 9.28 -4.89 12.73
N ILE A 273 10.09 -5.93 12.74
CA ILE A 273 10.89 -6.33 11.58
C ILE A 273 10.37 -7.67 11.02
N TYR A 274 10.00 -7.67 9.74
CA TYR A 274 9.57 -8.88 9.01
C TYR A 274 10.75 -9.54 8.29
N GLY A 275 10.69 -10.86 8.12
CA GLY A 275 11.54 -11.62 7.19
C GLY A 275 12.99 -11.79 7.60
N ARG A 276 13.36 -11.46 8.84
CA ARG A 276 14.75 -11.54 9.31
C ARG A 276 15.33 -12.94 9.13
N GLY A 277 16.49 -13.05 8.49
CA GLY A 277 17.21 -14.31 8.29
C GLY A 277 16.49 -15.32 7.40
N GLN A 278 15.52 -14.88 6.59
CA GLN A 278 14.84 -15.72 5.62
C GLN A 278 15.68 -15.83 4.34
N ALA A 279 16.06 -17.07 3.97
CA ALA A 279 16.75 -17.32 2.72
C ALA A 279 15.81 -17.06 1.54
N VAL A 280 16.29 -16.31 0.55
CA VAL A 280 15.53 -16.06 -0.68
C VAL A 280 15.89 -17.14 -1.69
N ASP A 281 15.11 -18.21 -1.71
CA ASP A 281 15.16 -19.24 -2.77
C ASP A 281 14.37 -18.76 -4.01
N ASP A 282 14.71 -17.57 -4.54
CA ASP A 282 14.15 -17.06 -5.78
C ASP A 282 15.25 -16.60 -6.75
N PRO A 283 15.46 -17.31 -7.87
CA PRO A 283 16.49 -17.00 -8.86
C PRO A 283 16.24 -15.71 -9.66
N TYR A 284 15.06 -15.08 -9.55
CA TYR A 284 14.80 -13.76 -10.17
C TYR A 284 15.28 -12.58 -9.29
N LEU A 285 15.84 -12.89 -8.11
CA LEU A 285 16.27 -11.94 -7.09
C LEU A 285 17.82 -11.93 -6.91
N GLU A 286 18.56 -12.26 -7.97
CA GLU A 286 20.04 -12.26 -8.04
C GLU A 286 20.65 -10.84 -7.93
N TYR A 287 20.51 -10.19 -6.78
CA TYR A 287 21.33 -9.05 -6.42
C TYR A 287 21.71 -9.13 -4.95
N GLU A 288 23.01 -9.29 -4.70
CA GLU A 288 23.55 -9.34 -3.34
C GLU A 288 23.58 -7.95 -2.72
N SER A 289 23.23 -7.89 -1.44
CA SER A 289 23.31 -6.68 -0.64
C SER A 289 24.78 -6.31 -0.43
N ASP A 290 25.13 -5.05 -0.68
CA ASP A 290 26.42 -4.46 -0.28
C ASP A 290 26.50 -4.21 1.23
N LEU A 291 25.34 -4.24 1.90
CA LEU A 291 25.17 -4.06 3.34
C LEU A 291 24.86 -5.39 4.03
N ASP A 292 25.57 -5.72 5.10
CA ASP A 292 25.17 -6.81 5.99
C ASP A 292 23.97 -6.37 6.85
N VAL A 293 22.77 -6.67 6.34
CA VAL A 293 21.50 -6.28 6.99
C VAL A 293 21.36 -6.92 8.36
N ASP A 294 21.74 -8.19 8.54
CA ASP A 294 21.61 -8.84 9.84
C ASP A 294 22.52 -8.18 10.88
N THR A 295 23.75 -7.83 10.51
CA THR A 295 24.66 -7.08 11.38
C THR A 295 24.09 -5.71 11.75
N GLN A 296 23.42 -5.00 10.82
CA GLN A 296 22.78 -3.71 11.10
C GLN A 296 21.59 -3.84 12.07
N ILE A 297 20.77 -4.89 11.92
CA ILE A 297 19.67 -5.16 12.84
C ILE A 297 20.18 -5.54 14.23
N GLU A 298 21.27 -6.31 14.32
CA GLU A 298 21.92 -6.64 15.59
C GLU A 298 22.58 -5.43 16.25
N GLN A 299 23.18 -4.53 15.47
CA GLN A 299 23.68 -3.26 15.96
C GLN A 299 22.54 -2.40 16.50
N LEU A 300 21.44 -2.28 15.76
CA LEU A 300 20.25 -1.56 16.21
C LEU A 300 19.72 -2.12 17.53
N ALA A 301 19.60 -3.45 17.64
CA ALA A 301 19.14 -4.09 18.88
C ALA A 301 20.03 -3.77 20.09
N ARG A 302 21.35 -3.65 19.88
CA ARG A 302 22.33 -3.30 20.92
C ARG A 302 22.33 -1.82 21.29
N GLU A 303 22.15 -0.94 20.31
CA GLU A 303 22.34 0.52 20.49
C GLU A 303 21.04 1.29 20.72
N LYS A 304 19.86 0.69 20.45
CA LYS A 304 18.57 1.40 20.50
C LYS A 304 18.32 2.11 21.82
N ASP A 305 18.63 1.49 22.95
CA ASP A 305 18.32 2.05 24.28
C ASP A 305 19.22 3.24 24.64
N ALA A 306 20.39 3.32 24.01
CA ALA A 306 21.35 4.41 24.23
C ALA A 306 21.12 5.59 23.27
N LYS A 307 20.74 5.31 22.02
CA LYS A 307 20.68 6.30 20.94
C LYS A 307 19.28 6.75 20.55
N LEU A 308 18.28 5.90 20.72
CA LEU A 308 16.91 6.24 20.39
C LEU A 308 16.14 6.47 21.70
N PRO A 309 15.64 7.69 21.94
CA PRO A 309 14.93 8.00 23.18
C PRO A 309 13.54 7.36 23.24
N GLY A 310 13.01 6.92 22.09
CA GLY A 310 11.62 6.49 21.90
C GLY A 310 11.33 4.98 21.90
N PRO A 311 12.13 4.07 21.28
CA PRO A 311 11.65 2.73 20.94
C PRO A 311 11.61 1.84 22.17
N LYS A 312 10.42 1.77 22.75
CA LYS A 312 10.08 0.91 23.87
C LYS A 312 10.05 -0.55 23.43
N MET A 313 9.77 -0.80 22.15
CA MET A 313 9.49 -2.15 21.65
C MET A 313 10.20 -2.42 20.33
N LEU A 314 10.97 -3.50 20.30
CA LEU A 314 11.61 -4.05 19.10
C LEU A 314 11.14 -5.51 18.95
N GLU A 315 10.33 -5.77 17.93
CA GLU A 315 9.78 -7.10 17.61
C GLU A 315 10.41 -7.65 16.32
N GLY A 316 10.47 -8.97 16.18
CA GLY A 316 10.96 -9.63 14.97
C GLY A 316 12.48 -9.87 14.93
N VAL A 317 13.22 -9.48 15.98
CA VAL A 317 14.62 -9.87 16.15
C VAL A 317 14.71 -11.30 16.71
N ASP A 318 14.00 -11.55 17.81
CA ASP A 318 13.84 -12.87 18.45
C ASP A 318 12.54 -12.85 19.30
N PRO A 319 11.50 -13.63 18.97
CA PRO A 319 11.38 -14.54 17.83
C PRO A 319 11.30 -13.76 16.49
N ARG A 320 11.74 -14.41 15.43
CA ARG A 320 11.65 -13.89 14.06
C ARG A 320 10.20 -13.91 13.58
N ILE A 321 9.74 -12.82 12.98
CA ILE A 321 8.43 -12.77 12.35
C ILE A 321 8.63 -13.10 10.86
N PRO A 322 7.96 -14.13 10.32
CA PRO A 322 8.06 -14.42 8.90
C PRO A 322 7.54 -13.22 8.10
N ASN A 323 8.15 -12.98 6.95
CA ASN A 323 7.56 -12.08 5.96
C ASN A 323 6.41 -12.85 5.29
N GLU A 324 5.23 -12.23 5.20
CA GLU A 324 4.09 -12.89 4.58
C GLU A 324 4.30 -12.89 3.05
N PHE A 325 4.89 -13.96 2.52
CA PHE A 325 5.04 -14.16 1.08
C PHE A 325 3.71 -14.61 0.44
N THR A 326 3.55 -14.30 -0.84
CA THR A 326 2.60 -14.99 -1.72
C THR A 326 2.87 -16.50 -1.70
N VAL A 327 1.83 -17.28 -1.53
CA VAL A 327 1.82 -18.73 -1.69
C VAL A 327 2.11 -19.03 -3.17
N LYS A 328 3.21 -19.76 -3.41
CA LYS A 328 3.66 -20.10 -4.76
C LYS A 328 2.62 -21.00 -5.43
N TYR A 329 2.19 -20.64 -6.64
CA TYR A 329 1.08 -21.26 -7.37
C TYR A 329 1.17 -22.80 -7.52
N TRP A 330 2.38 -23.37 -7.44
CA TRP A 330 2.64 -24.82 -7.54
C TRP A 330 2.74 -25.55 -6.20
N LYS A 331 2.68 -24.84 -5.06
CA LYS A 331 2.47 -25.43 -3.73
C LYS A 331 0.99 -25.46 -3.33
N ASP A 332 0.13 -24.87 -4.17
CA ASP A 332 -1.29 -24.64 -3.93
C ASP A 332 -2.15 -25.91 -3.80
N GLU A 333 -1.66 -27.08 -4.23
CA GLU A 333 -2.48 -28.31 -4.21
C GLU A 333 -2.40 -29.10 -2.88
N ASP A 334 -1.37 -28.88 -2.05
CA ASP A 334 -1.06 -29.78 -0.92
C ASP A 334 -1.26 -29.17 0.49
N ASP A 335 -1.43 -27.85 0.64
CA ASP A 335 -1.52 -27.21 1.97
C ASP A 335 -2.44 -25.97 2.02
N PRO A 336 -3.74 -26.15 2.31
CA PRO A 336 -4.71 -25.05 2.41
C PRO A 336 -4.54 -24.17 3.66
N GLU A 337 -3.68 -24.53 4.62
CA GLU A 337 -3.39 -23.71 5.81
C GLU A 337 -2.44 -22.54 5.50
N LEU A 338 -1.76 -22.57 4.34
CA LEU A 338 -0.90 -21.48 3.87
C LEU A 338 -1.68 -20.22 3.47
N PHE A 339 -2.98 -20.34 3.22
CA PHE A 339 -3.80 -19.23 2.79
C PHE A 339 -4.43 -18.50 3.97
N TRP A 340 -4.41 -17.17 3.88
CA TRP A 340 -5.16 -16.35 4.81
C TRP A 340 -6.66 -16.58 4.61
N ARG A 341 -7.35 -16.83 5.72
CA ARG A 341 -8.81 -16.89 5.80
C ARG A 341 -9.28 -15.62 6.50
N ASP A 342 -10.21 -14.90 5.88
CA ASP A 342 -10.82 -13.74 6.52
C ASP A 342 -11.60 -14.24 7.73
N PRO A 343 -11.25 -13.82 8.97
CA PRO A 343 -11.98 -14.27 10.16
C PRO A 343 -13.46 -13.88 10.15
N ASP A 344 -13.80 -12.86 9.35
CA ASP A 344 -15.15 -12.36 9.16
C ASP A 344 -15.90 -13.07 8.02
N ASP A 345 -15.25 -13.98 7.28
CA ASP A 345 -15.81 -14.70 6.13
C ASP A 345 -16.11 -16.16 6.47
N ASN A 346 -17.33 -16.41 6.91
CA ASN A 346 -17.85 -17.74 7.20
C ASN A 346 -18.51 -18.42 5.99
N ARG A 347 -18.38 -17.86 4.77
CA ARG A 347 -19.08 -18.38 3.58
C ARG A 347 -18.63 -19.79 3.16
N PHE A 348 -17.46 -20.22 3.63
CA PHE A 348 -16.85 -21.52 3.30
C PHE A 348 -16.76 -22.48 4.49
N ASP A 349 -17.27 -22.09 5.66
CA ASP A 349 -17.22 -22.93 6.87
C ASP A 349 -18.19 -24.14 6.79
N ASP A 350 -19.16 -24.10 5.87
CA ASP A 350 -20.22 -25.11 5.71
C ASP A 350 -20.03 -26.06 4.51
N ILE A 351 -18.86 -26.09 3.86
CA ILE A 351 -18.59 -27.10 2.82
C ILE A 351 -18.06 -28.36 3.51
N ASP A 352 -18.97 -29.23 3.94
CA ASP A 352 -18.64 -30.59 4.36
C ASP A 352 -17.80 -31.29 3.28
N ASP A 353 -16.69 -31.89 3.70
CA ASP A 353 -15.76 -32.74 2.92
C ASP A 353 -16.40 -34.10 2.54
N ASP A 354 -17.68 -34.12 2.16
CA ASP A 354 -18.35 -35.30 1.62
C ASP A 354 -18.56 -35.15 0.11
N LEU A 355 -17.49 -35.38 -0.66
CA LEU A 355 -17.55 -35.86 -2.05
C LEU A 355 -16.41 -36.82 -2.40
#